data_AF-A0A1X9Z2L7-F1
#
_entry.id   AF-A0A1X9Z2L7-F1
#
_cell.length_a   1.000
_cell.length_b   1.000
_cell.length_c   1.000
_cell.angle_alpha   90.00
_cell.angle_beta   90.00
_cell.angle_gamma   90.00
#
_symmetry.space_group_name_H-M   'P 1'
#
loop_
_entity.id
_entity.type
_entity.pdbx_description
1 polymer ?
#
loop_
_entity_poly.entity_id
_entity_poly.type
_entity_poly.pdbx_seq_one_letter_code
_entity_poly.pdbx_strand_id
1 'polypeptide(L)' 'MSNHVHLMVSSREGYLLPNMMRDLKKYSIVRILKEIKDSMIESRKEWMLYLFAKAGQQNSNNKNFQF' A
#
# COMPACT_ATOMS: atom_id res chain seq x y z
N MET A 1 2.34 15.62 -8.67
CA MET A 1 1.41 14.70 -7.96
C MET A 1 2.15 14.11 -6.78
N SER A 2 1.70 14.34 -5.54
CA SER A 2 2.36 13.84 -4.30
C SER A 2 1.57 12.75 -3.57
N ASN A 3 0.32 12.45 -3.99
CA ASN A 3 -0.61 11.58 -3.25
C ASN A 3 -1.28 10.48 -4.08
N HIS A 4 -1.01 10.36 -5.39
CA HIS A 4 -1.55 9.27 -6.22
C HIS A 4 -0.66 8.96 -7.41
N VAL A 5 -0.89 7.78 -8.00
CA VAL A 5 -0.12 7.23 -9.12
C VAL A 5 -1.05 7.04 -10.33
N HIS A 6 -0.60 7.52 -11.49
CA HIS A 6 -1.24 7.27 -12.78
C HIS A 6 -0.54 6.11 -13.49
N LEU A 7 -1.31 5.17 -14.04
CA LEU A 7 -0.79 3.98 -14.69
C LEU A 7 -1.53 3.77 -16.02
N MET A 8 -0.79 3.52 -17.11
CA MET A 8 -1.33 2.97 -18.35
C MET A 8 -0.89 1.51 -18.44
N VAL A 9 -1.82 0.58 -18.22
CA VAL A 9 -1.52 -0.86 -18.14
C VAL A 9 -2.60 -1.69 -18.81
N SER A 10 -2.22 -2.84 -19.36
CA SER A 10 -3.12 -3.85 -19.92
C SER A 10 -2.76 -5.23 -19.38
N SER A 11 -3.74 -6.14 -19.38
CA SER A 11 -3.52 -7.55 -19.05
C SER A 11 -3.36 -8.39 -20.31
N ARG A 12 -2.49 -9.40 -20.25
CA ARG A 12 -2.42 -10.43 -21.28
C ARG A 12 -3.66 -11.33 -21.22
N GLU A 13 -3.96 -12.01 -22.32
CA GLU A 13 -5.05 -12.98 -22.38
C GLU A 13 -4.90 -14.05 -21.29
N GLY A 14 -6.03 -14.45 -20.68
CA GLY A 14 -6.05 -15.36 -19.53
C GLY A 14 -5.73 -14.72 -18.17
N TYR A 15 -5.32 -13.45 -18.12
CA TYR A 15 -5.07 -12.72 -16.87
C TYR A 15 -6.11 -11.62 -16.65
N LEU A 16 -6.65 -11.55 -15.43
CA LEU A 16 -7.59 -10.52 -15.04
C LEU A 16 -6.83 -9.31 -14.47
N LEU A 17 -6.99 -8.15 -15.12
CA LEU A 17 -6.43 -6.88 -14.64
C LEU A 17 -6.77 -6.58 -13.17
N PRO A 18 -8.00 -6.82 -12.66
CA PRO A 18 -8.32 -6.63 -11.24
C PRO A 18 -7.41 -7.43 -10.28
N ASN A 19 -7.01 -8.65 -10.65
CA ASN A 19 -6.13 -9.47 -9.80
C ASN A 19 -4.73 -8.86 -9.74
N MET A 20 -4.19 -8.44 -10.89
CA MET A 20 -2.89 -7.77 -10.94
C MET A 20 -2.91 -6.45 -10.17
N MET A 21 -3.97 -5.64 -10.31
CA MET A 21 -4.11 -4.38 -9.58
C MET A 21 -4.21 -4.60 -8.06
N ARG A 22 -4.94 -5.63 -7.62
CA ARG A 22 -5.00 -6.03 -6.22
C ARG A 22 -3.62 -6.40 -5.69
N ASP A 23 -2.89 -7.23 -6.42
CA ASP A 23 -1.60 -7.75 -5.99
C ASP A 23 -0.52 -6.66 -6.03
N LEU A 24 -0.54 -5.77 -7.02
CA LEU A 24 0.30 -4.58 -7.07
C LEU A 24 0.09 -3.69 -5.85
N LYS A 25 -1.17 -3.36 -5.53
CA LYS A 25 -1.49 -2.54 -4.34
C LYS A 25 -1.01 -3.22 -3.06
N LYS A 26 -1.26 -4.53 -2.92
CA LYS A 26 -0.84 -5.31 -1.74
C LYS A 26 0.68 -5.34 -1.60
N TYR A 27 1.40 -5.67 -2.66
CA TYR A 27 2.86 -5.74 -2.65
C TYR A 27 3.48 -4.38 -2.29
N SER A 28 3.03 -3.31 -2.93
CA SER A 28 3.53 -1.97 -2.68
C SER A 28 3.32 -1.54 -1.23
N ILE A 29 2.13 -1.78 -0.66
CA ILE A 29 1.84 -1.47 0.75
C ILE A 29 2.78 -2.25 1.68
N VAL A 30 2.92 -3.56 1.47
CA VAL A 30 3.80 -4.40 2.31
C VAL A 30 5.25 -3.91 2.22
N ARG A 31 5.72 -3.57 1.03
CA ARG A 31 7.09 -3.07 0.84
C ARG A 31 7.29 -1.71 1.50
N ILE A 32 6.41 -0.75 1.27
CA ILE A 32 6.52 0.60 1.84
C ILE A 32 6.48 0.55 3.37
N LEU A 33 5.58 -0.25 3.97
CA LEU A 33 5.53 -0.43 5.42
C LEU A 33 6.83 -0.99 5.99
N LYS A 34 7.45 -1.94 5.28
CA LYS A 34 8.75 -2.49 5.66
C LYS A 34 9.82 -1.40 5.64
N GLU A 35 9.92 -0.65 4.54
CA GLU A 35 10.90 0.44 4.42
C GLU A 35 10.71 1.51 5.50
N ILE A 36 9.47 1.88 5.83
CA ILE A 36 9.19 2.85 6.91
C ILE A 36 9.61 2.29 8.27
N LYS A 37 9.25 1.04 8.58
CA LYS A 37 9.53 0.39 9.86
C LYS A 37 11.04 0.23 10.09
N ASP A 38 11.73 -0.24 9.05
CA ASP A 38 13.17 -0.54 9.09
C ASP A 38 14.03 0.73 8.88
N SER A 39 13.42 1.87 8.55
CA SER A 39 14.14 3.14 8.39
C SER A 39 14.76 3.61 9.71
N MET A 40 16.04 3.95 9.64
CA MET A 40 16.80 4.60 10.72
C MET A 40 16.80 6.13 10.61
N ILE A 41 16.33 6.70 9.50
CA ILE A 41 16.42 8.15 9.20
C ILE A 41 15.06 8.85 9.21
N GLU A 42 13.94 8.12 9.08
CA GLU A 42 12.61 8.72 9.07
C GLU A 42 12.08 8.91 10.49
N SER A 43 12.15 10.15 10.97
CA SER A 43 11.75 10.53 12.33
C SER A 43 10.26 10.35 12.60
N ARG A 44 9.41 10.36 11.57
CA ARG A 44 7.94 10.25 11.72
C ARG A 44 7.43 8.82 11.54
N LYS A 45 8.29 7.81 11.51
CA LYS A 45 7.88 6.43 11.20
C LYS A 45 6.76 5.90 12.11
N GLU A 46 6.86 6.11 13.42
CA GLU A 46 5.87 5.64 14.38
C GLU A 46 4.52 6.34 14.19
N TRP A 47 4.55 7.65 13.93
CA TRP A 47 3.35 8.43 13.63
C TRP A 47 2.66 7.95 12.35
N MET A 48 3.42 7.72 11.28
CA MET A 48 2.88 7.19 10.02
C MET A 48 2.30 5.79 10.20
N LEU A 49 3.02 4.88 10.87
CA LEU A 49 2.54 3.52 11.13
C LEU A 49 1.25 3.52 11.94
N TYR A 50 1.14 4.39 12.95
CA TYR A 50 -0.10 4.56 13.71
C TYR A 50 -1.27 5.03 12.84
N LEU A 51 -1.05 6.05 12.01
CA LEU A 51 -2.10 6.56 11.10
C LEU A 51 -2.57 5.50 10.12
N PHE A 52 -1.63 4.77 9.50
CA PHE A 52 -1.96 3.71 8.55
C PHE A 52 -2.68 2.55 9.22
N ALA A 53 -2.30 2.20 10.45
CA ALA A 53 -2.97 1.16 11.22
C ALA A 53 -4.43 1.55 11.51
N LYS A 54 -4.63 2.80 11.96
CA LYS A 54 -5.97 3.34 12.24
C LYS A 54 -6.85 3.34 10.99
N ALA A 55 -6.30 3.77 9.85
CA ALA A 55 -7.03 3.74 8.57
C ALA A 55 -7.37 2.30 8.13
N GLY A 56 -6.45 1.35 8.34
CA GLY A 56 -6.68 -0.07 8.06
C GLY A 56 -7.82 -0.66 8.88
N GLN A 57 -7.89 -0.34 10.18
CA GLN A 57 -8.96 -0.81 11.07
C GLN A 57 -10.35 -0.28 10.67
N GLN A 58 -10.42 0.89 10.04
CA GLN A 58 -11.68 1.51 9.59
C GLN A 58 -12.20 0.93 8.26
N ASN A 59 -11.42 0.10 7.56
CA ASN A 59 -11.82 -0.50 6.30
C ASN A 59 -11.86 -2.03 6.42
N SER A 60 -13.06 -2.61 6.33
CA SER A 60 -13.28 -4.06 6.41
C SER A 60 -12.56 -4.88 5.33
N ASN A 61 -12.16 -4.26 4.22
CA ASN A 61 -11.41 -4.92 3.16
C ASN A 61 -9.91 -5.07 3.49
N ASN A 62 -9.41 -4.36 4.49
CA ASN A 62 -8.02 -4.39 4.92
C ASN A 62 -7.92 -5.00 6.32
N LYS A 63 -6.84 -5.74 6.57
CA LYS A 63 -6.63 -6.39 7.87
C LYS A 63 -5.91 -5.50 8.88
N ASN A 64 -4.87 -4.80 8.42
CA ASN A 64 -3.90 -4.17 9.33
C ASN A 64 -3.64 -2.70 9.01
N PHE A 65 -3.34 -2.37 7.74
CA PHE A 65 -2.87 -1.03 7.34
C PHE A 65 -3.54 -0.58 6.05
N GLN A 66 -3.73 0.74 5.91
CA GLN A 66 -4.17 1.40 4.68
C GLN A 66 -3.47 2.74 4.49
N PHE A 67 -3.14 3.08 3.24
CA PHE A 67 -2.63 4.37 2.78
C PHE A 67 -3.74 5.19 2.12
#